data_AF-A0A6V7X2V3-F1
#
_entry.id   AF-A0A6V7X2V3-F1
#
_cell.length_a   1.000
_cell.length_b   1.000
_cell.length_c   1.000
_cell.angle_alpha   90.00
_cell.angle_beta   90.00
_cell.angle_gamma   90.00
#
_symmetry.space_group_name_H-M   'P 1'
#
loop_
_entity.id
_entity.type
_entity.pdbx_description
1 polymer ?
#
loop_
_entity_poly.entity_id
_entity_poly.type
_entity_poly.pdbx_seq_one_letter_code
_entity_poly.pdbx_strand_id
1 'polypeptide(L)'
;MNPNKGRRTQAKLMLNNLWGRFSLRNFGLSQCIITDDPEQFQKFKNDQSIEIASIDQLLPGILLIAYTKKKEWIEEHECSNIVISLWTTSAARIHLLRAMQQVVRTAGCTLLYTDTDSLIFTHPEGVNPLNLGPHLGQFTDEHPKHDIIEYVSGGAKQYGLKMKKKNSQQAEHDYILKVRGMTLNYDVINNQGLCYETFKQQVIKYATTGV
;
A
#
# COMPACT_ATOMS: atom_id res chain seq x y z
N MET A 1 -16.04 1.30 26.25
CA MET A 1 -15.95 2.50 25.41
C MET A 1 -16.08 2.10 23.96
N ASN A 2 -17.01 2.68 23.20
CA ASN A 2 -17.06 2.47 21.75
C ASN A 2 -15.86 3.18 21.11
N PRO A 3 -14.98 2.49 20.38
CA PRO A 3 -13.81 3.10 19.78
C PRO A 3 -14.22 4.12 18.72
N ASN A 4 -13.78 5.37 18.90
CA ASN A 4 -14.02 6.44 17.94
C ASN A 4 -13.15 6.23 16.69
N LYS A 5 -13.78 5.88 15.57
CA LYS A 5 -13.10 5.57 14.30
C LYS A 5 -12.27 6.75 13.79
N GLY A 6 -12.78 7.97 13.86
CA GLY A 6 -12.08 9.18 13.41
C GLY A 6 -10.81 9.45 14.21
N ARG A 7 -10.89 9.41 15.55
CA ARG A 7 -9.72 9.57 16.43
C ARG A 7 -8.68 8.47 16.21
N ARG A 8 -9.12 7.24 16.01
CA ARG A 8 -8.23 6.11 15.67
C ARG A 8 -7.48 6.36 14.36
N THR A 9 -8.18 6.83 13.33
CA THR A 9 -7.56 7.14 12.03
C THR A 9 -6.52 8.24 12.16
N GLN A 10 -6.81 9.33 12.88
CA GLN A 10 -5.84 10.40 13.10
C GLN A 10 -4.61 9.92 13.86
N ALA A 11 -4.80 9.19 14.97
CA ALA A 11 -3.68 8.63 15.74
C ALA A 11 -2.81 7.69 14.89
N LYS A 12 -3.43 6.82 14.07
CA LYS A 12 -2.72 5.93 13.14
C LYS A 12 -1.93 6.74 12.10
N LEU A 13 -2.54 7.79 11.54
CA LEU A 13 -1.89 8.65 10.54
C LEU A 13 -0.68 9.37 11.14
N MET A 14 -0.79 9.91 12.35
CA MET A 14 0.33 10.58 13.03
C MET A 14 1.52 9.64 13.23
N LEU A 15 1.27 8.42 13.72
CA LEU A 15 2.31 7.41 13.94
C LEU A 15 2.95 6.95 12.62
N ASN A 16 2.14 6.70 11.59
CA ASN A 16 2.64 6.23 10.29
C ASN A 16 3.42 7.32 9.53
N ASN A 17 2.97 8.57 9.59
CA ASN A 17 3.62 9.68 8.92
C ASN A 17 5.00 9.95 9.50
N LEU A 18 5.19 9.79 10.81
CA LEU A 18 6.47 10.01 11.47
C LEU A 18 7.61 9.25 10.80
N TRP A 19 7.41 7.97 10.48
CA TRP A 19 8.42 7.14 9.81
C TRP A 19 8.76 7.64 8.41
N GLY A 20 7.75 8.08 7.66
CA GLY A 20 7.94 8.67 6.33
C GLY A 20 8.71 9.99 6.36
N ARG A 21 8.53 10.80 7.43
CA ARG A 21 9.23 12.07 7.62
C ARG A 21 10.75 11.90 7.77
N PHE A 22 11.19 10.85 8.46
CA PHE A 22 12.62 10.55 8.62
C PHE A 22 13.32 10.15 7.31
N SER A 23 12.59 9.67 6.32
CA SER A 23 13.14 9.21 5.02
C SER A 23 12.64 10.02 3.82
N LEU A 24 12.32 11.30 4.02
CA LEU A 24 11.92 12.15 2.90
C LEU A 24 13.08 12.32 1.92
N ARG A 25 12.81 11.98 0.66
CA ARG A 25 13.73 12.27 -0.42
C ARG A 25 13.70 13.77 -0.68
N ASN A 26 14.82 14.46 -0.44
CA ASN A 26 14.90 15.91 -0.60
C ASN A 26 15.44 16.33 -1.98
N PHE A 27 15.87 15.39 -2.83
CA PHE A 27 16.51 15.68 -4.10
C PHE A 27 15.95 14.96 -5.31
N GLY A 28 16.10 15.60 -6.49
CA GLY A 28 15.62 15.05 -7.76
C GLY A 28 14.10 14.85 -7.80
N LEU A 29 13.36 15.64 -7.01
CA LEU A 29 11.91 15.72 -7.09
C LEU A 29 11.56 16.81 -8.10
N SER A 30 10.86 16.43 -9.17
CA SER A 30 10.28 17.40 -10.10
C SER A 30 9.25 18.23 -9.36
N GLN A 31 9.37 19.53 -9.49
CA GLN A 31 8.44 20.53 -9.01
C GLN A 31 7.81 21.21 -10.20
N CYS A 32 6.57 21.66 -10.03
CA CYS A 32 5.85 22.38 -11.06
C CYS A 32 5.28 23.65 -10.46
N ILE A 33 5.33 24.72 -11.23
CA ILE A 33 4.63 25.96 -10.92
C ILE A 33 3.82 26.41 -12.13
N ILE A 34 2.60 26.87 -11.88
CA ILE A 34 1.76 27.51 -12.89
C ILE A 34 1.85 29.01 -12.65
N THR A 35 2.20 29.76 -13.68
CA THR A 35 2.37 31.21 -13.59
C THR A 35 1.90 31.90 -14.87
N ASP A 36 1.29 33.06 -14.70
CA ASP A 36 0.98 34.04 -15.74
C ASP A 36 1.83 35.31 -15.62
N ASP A 37 2.72 35.37 -14.62
CA ASP A 37 3.58 36.51 -14.33
C ASP A 37 4.93 36.41 -15.08
N PRO A 38 5.23 37.36 -15.99
CA PRO A 38 6.52 37.41 -16.67
C PRO A 38 7.71 37.57 -15.72
N GLU A 39 7.54 38.24 -14.56
CA GLU A 39 8.63 38.42 -13.60
C GLU A 39 8.97 37.11 -12.90
N GLN A 40 7.96 36.35 -12.48
CA GLN A 40 8.14 35.00 -11.95
C GLN A 40 8.81 34.08 -13.00
N PHE A 41 8.35 34.10 -14.25
CA PHE A 41 9.00 33.34 -15.31
C PHE A 41 10.49 33.68 -15.44
N GLN A 42 10.83 34.97 -15.45
CA GLN A 42 12.21 35.43 -15.56
C GLN A 42 13.05 35.05 -14.33
N LYS A 43 12.46 35.04 -13.13
CA LYS A 43 13.12 34.53 -11.90
C LYS A 43 13.50 33.06 -12.05
N PHE A 44 12.56 32.20 -12.44
CA PHE A 44 12.83 30.78 -12.64
C PHE A 44 13.87 30.53 -13.74
N LYS A 45 13.81 31.29 -14.84
CA LYS A 45 14.79 31.16 -15.93
C LYS A 45 16.22 31.52 -15.52
N ASN A 46 16.38 32.49 -14.61
CA ASN A 46 17.69 32.98 -14.18
C ASN A 46 18.19 32.35 -12.87
N ASP A 47 17.36 31.56 -12.19
CA ASP A 47 17.72 30.91 -10.95
C ASP A 47 18.72 29.77 -11.20
N GLN A 48 19.94 29.96 -10.71
CA GLN A 48 21.02 28.98 -10.88
C GLN A 48 20.84 27.72 -10.02
N SER A 49 20.00 27.78 -8.99
CA SER A 49 19.74 26.66 -8.08
C SER A 49 18.80 25.61 -8.67
N ILE A 50 18.13 25.92 -9.77
CA ILE A 50 17.18 25.04 -10.44
C ILE A 50 17.62 24.69 -11.85
N GLU A 51 17.06 23.58 -12.34
CA GLU A 51 17.16 23.12 -13.71
C GLU A 51 15.75 22.99 -14.25
N ILE A 52 15.43 23.76 -15.30
CA ILE A 52 14.12 23.73 -15.96
C ILE A 52 14.09 22.50 -16.87
N ALA A 53 13.10 21.63 -16.65
CA ALA A 53 12.86 20.45 -17.46
C ALA A 53 11.93 20.74 -18.65
N SER A 54 10.84 21.49 -18.42
CA SER A 54 9.92 21.91 -19.48
C SER A 54 9.24 23.23 -19.15
N ILE A 55 8.80 23.93 -20.21
CA ILE A 55 7.93 25.09 -20.13
C ILE A 55 6.79 24.83 -21.11
N ASP A 56 5.60 24.60 -20.58
CA ASP A 56 4.42 24.23 -21.34
C ASP A 56 3.38 25.34 -21.24
N GLN A 57 2.87 25.83 -22.37
CA GLN A 57 1.78 26.80 -22.37
C GLN A 57 0.45 26.05 -22.21
N LEU A 58 -0.21 26.23 -21.06
CA LEU A 58 -1.51 25.61 -20.79
C LEU A 58 -2.65 26.37 -21.48
N LEU A 59 -2.56 27.69 -21.42
CA LEU A 59 -3.50 28.64 -22.02
C LEU A 59 -2.71 29.86 -22.52
N PRO A 60 -3.29 30.70 -23.40
CA PRO A 60 -2.66 31.95 -23.78
C PRO A 60 -2.29 32.78 -22.54
N GLY A 61 -0.99 33.04 -22.36
CA GLY A 61 -0.45 33.75 -21.19
C GLY A 61 -0.20 32.93 -19.92
N ILE A 62 -0.61 31.64 -19.85
CA ILE A 62 -0.42 30.79 -18.66
C ILE A 62 0.59 29.70 -18.96
N LEU A 63 1.68 29.69 -18.20
CA LEU A 63 2.80 28.77 -18.34
C LEU A 63 2.85 27.79 -17.17
N LEU A 64 3.10 26.52 -17.48
CA LEU A 64 3.52 25.49 -16.54
C LEU A 64 5.03 25.32 -16.68
N ILE A 65 5.77 25.60 -15.62
CA ILE A 65 7.22 25.42 -15.56
C ILE A 65 7.50 24.18 -14.71
N ALA A 66 8.02 23.13 -15.33
CA ALA A 66 8.55 21.97 -14.62
C ALA A 66 10.04 22.17 -14.38
N TYR A 67 10.48 22.04 -13.14
CA TYR A 67 11.87 22.25 -12.74
C TYR A 67 12.30 21.30 -11.63
N THR A 68 13.60 21.11 -11.48
CA THR A 68 14.20 20.34 -10.39
C THR A 68 15.28 21.18 -9.71
N LYS A 69 15.36 21.14 -8.38
CA LYS A 69 16.48 21.77 -7.66
C LYS A 69 17.76 20.96 -7.90
N LYS A 70 18.84 21.65 -8.25
CA LYS A 70 20.16 21.05 -8.42
C LYS A 70 20.69 20.55 -7.09
N LYS A 71 21.41 19.44 -7.11
CA LYS A 71 21.81 18.72 -5.88
C LYS A 71 22.67 19.56 -4.94
N GLU A 72 23.49 20.47 -5.47
CA GLU A 72 24.37 21.32 -4.66
C GLU A 72 23.60 22.35 -3.81
N TRP A 73 22.35 22.63 -4.18
CA TRP A 73 21.50 23.65 -3.56
C TRP A 73 20.38 23.05 -2.70
N ILE A 74 20.50 21.77 -2.35
CA ILE A 74 19.49 21.05 -1.57
C ILE A 74 19.91 20.98 -0.13
N GLU A 75 19.09 21.60 0.71
CA GLU A 75 19.15 21.44 2.15
C GLU A 75 18.31 20.25 2.57
N GLU A 76 18.89 19.38 3.40
CA GLU A 76 18.14 18.29 4.00
C GLU A 76 17.14 18.85 5.02
N HIS A 77 15.93 18.27 5.02
CA HIS A 77 14.93 18.63 6.01
C HIS A 77 15.46 18.34 7.43
N GLU A 78 15.26 19.24 8.40
CA GLU A 78 15.83 19.13 9.76
C GLU A 78 15.48 17.81 10.47
N CYS A 79 14.27 17.31 10.25
CA CYS A 79 13.82 16.01 10.77
C CYS A 79 14.28 14.78 9.95
N SER A 80 15.09 14.94 8.90
CA SER A 80 15.56 13.82 8.07
C SER A 80 16.55 12.96 8.86
N ASN A 81 16.28 11.66 8.96
CA ASN A 81 17.18 10.70 9.59
C ASN A 81 17.00 9.31 8.97
N ILE A 82 17.77 9.04 7.92
CA ILE A 82 17.69 7.78 7.18
C ILE A 82 18.01 6.56 8.05
N VAL A 83 18.85 6.70 9.07
CA VAL A 83 19.26 5.58 9.95
C VAL A 83 18.07 5.04 10.73
N ILE A 84 17.20 5.92 11.24
CA ILE A 84 15.97 5.52 11.93
C ILE A 84 15.06 4.73 10.98
N SER A 85 14.83 5.24 9.77
CA SER A 85 13.98 4.55 8.80
C SER A 85 14.54 3.20 8.34
N LEU A 86 15.87 3.11 8.17
CA LEU A 86 16.55 1.84 7.85
C LEU A 86 16.34 0.81 8.97
N TRP A 87 16.55 1.21 10.23
CA TRP A 87 16.34 0.34 11.39
C TRP A 87 14.88 -0.08 11.53
N THR A 88 13.93 0.85 11.48
CA THR A 88 12.50 0.55 11.63
C THR A 88 12.02 -0.40 10.54
N THR A 89 12.35 -0.14 9.27
CA THR A 89 11.92 -1.02 8.16
C THR A 89 12.60 -2.38 8.19
N SER A 90 13.87 -2.46 8.61
CA SER A 90 14.58 -3.73 8.76
C SER A 90 14.01 -4.56 9.91
N ALA A 91 13.75 -3.92 11.06
CA ALA A 91 13.13 -4.59 12.20
C ALA A 91 11.72 -5.11 11.86
N ALA A 92 10.90 -4.32 11.15
CA ALA A 92 9.58 -4.74 10.69
C ALA A 92 9.66 -5.95 9.74
N ARG A 93 10.59 -5.94 8.77
CA ARG A 93 10.82 -7.08 7.87
C ARG A 93 11.27 -8.33 8.61
N ILE A 94 12.18 -8.20 9.58
CA ILE A 94 12.63 -9.33 10.41
C ILE A 94 11.47 -9.88 11.25
N HIS A 95 10.62 -9.01 11.81
CA HIS A 95 9.44 -9.41 12.56
C HIS A 95 8.47 -10.23 11.70
N LEU A 96 8.17 -9.74 10.50
CA LEU A 96 7.34 -10.47 9.53
C LEU A 96 7.99 -11.80 9.12
N LEU A 97 9.29 -11.80 8.83
CA LEU A 97 10.03 -13.01 8.46
C LEU A 97 9.98 -14.08 9.55
N ARG A 98 10.08 -13.70 10.83
CA ARG A 98 9.94 -14.64 11.95
C ARG A 98 8.56 -15.28 11.97
N ALA A 99 7.50 -14.50 11.74
CA ALA A 99 6.14 -15.04 11.64
C ALA A 99 5.98 -15.98 10.44
N MET A 100 6.54 -15.62 9.27
CA MET A 100 6.57 -16.51 8.10
C MET A 100 7.24 -17.84 8.42
N GLN A 101 8.40 -17.81 9.09
CA GLN A 101 9.13 -19.00 9.49
C GLN A 101 8.34 -19.87 10.48
N GLN A 102 7.60 -19.26 11.42
CA GLN A 102 6.73 -20.00 12.33
C GLN A 102 5.61 -20.72 11.59
N VAL A 103 4.96 -20.05 10.61
CA VAL A 103 3.93 -20.67 9.76
C VAL A 103 4.53 -21.83 8.98
N VAL A 104 5.63 -21.61 8.25
CA VAL A 104 6.22 -22.63 7.37
C VAL A 104 6.77 -23.84 8.14
N ARG A 105 7.23 -23.65 9.38
CA ARG A 105 7.77 -24.76 10.22
C ARG A 105 6.68 -25.54 10.96
N THR A 106 5.46 -25.02 11.04
CA THR A 106 4.36 -25.71 11.72
C THR A 106 3.73 -26.74 10.80
N ALA A 107 3.58 -27.98 11.29
CA ALA A 107 3.03 -29.06 10.49
C ALA A 107 1.59 -28.76 10.02
N GLY A 108 1.32 -29.02 8.75
CA GLY A 108 0.01 -28.78 8.14
C GLY A 108 -0.31 -27.32 7.80
N CYS A 109 0.60 -26.38 8.06
CA CYS A 109 0.44 -24.98 7.70
C CYS A 109 1.10 -24.65 6.35
N THR A 110 0.44 -23.81 5.54
CA THR A 110 1.00 -23.33 4.27
C THR A 110 0.88 -21.82 4.18
N LEU A 111 2.01 -21.13 3.99
CA LEU A 111 2.03 -19.69 3.74
C LEU A 111 1.55 -19.40 2.31
N LEU A 112 0.51 -18.57 2.16
CA LEU A 112 -0.10 -18.22 0.87
C LEU A 112 0.34 -16.84 0.37
N TYR A 113 0.44 -15.85 1.26
CA TYR A 113 0.74 -14.48 0.89
C TYR A 113 1.34 -13.68 2.04
N THR A 114 2.11 -12.65 1.71
CA THR A 114 2.65 -11.69 2.67
C THR A 114 2.68 -10.28 2.08
N ASP A 115 2.31 -9.27 2.85
CA ASP A 115 2.53 -7.85 2.50
C ASP A 115 2.76 -7.01 3.75
N THR A 116 3.91 -6.33 3.79
CA THR A 116 4.36 -5.34 4.78
C THR A 116 4.26 -5.74 6.26
N ASP A 117 3.06 -5.96 6.77
CA ASP A 117 2.70 -6.29 8.15
C ASP A 117 1.60 -7.37 8.25
N SER A 118 1.27 -8.05 7.15
CA SER A 118 0.20 -9.03 7.04
C SER A 118 0.67 -10.34 6.40
N LEU A 119 0.03 -11.45 6.78
CA LEU A 119 0.23 -12.78 6.22
C LEU A 119 -1.13 -13.42 5.95
N ILE A 120 -1.23 -14.20 4.88
CA ILE A 120 -2.36 -15.11 4.62
C ILE A 120 -1.76 -16.51 4.57
N PHE A 121 -2.32 -17.43 5.35
CA PHE A 121 -1.84 -18.81 5.44
C PHE A 121 -2.99 -19.75 5.76
N THR A 122 -2.83 -21.03 5.41
CA THR A 122 -3.70 -22.11 5.87
C THR A 122 -3.12 -22.77 7.10
N HIS A 123 -3.99 -23.25 7.99
CA HIS A 123 -3.59 -24.07 9.13
C HIS A 123 -4.71 -25.06 9.48
N PRO A 124 -4.39 -26.21 10.10
CA PRO A 124 -5.39 -27.13 10.64
C PRO A 124 -6.20 -26.47 11.76
N GLU A 125 -7.44 -26.93 11.97
CA GLU A 125 -8.29 -26.42 13.04
C GLU A 125 -7.62 -26.59 14.41
N GLY A 126 -7.61 -25.53 15.21
CA GLY A 126 -6.93 -25.50 16.52
C GLY A 126 -5.41 -25.37 16.49
N VAL A 127 -4.77 -25.37 15.31
CA VAL A 127 -3.30 -25.32 15.15
C VAL A 127 -2.84 -24.00 14.53
N ASN A 128 -3.33 -22.87 15.04
CA ASN A 128 -2.81 -21.57 14.58
C ASN A 128 -1.38 -21.37 15.13
N PRO A 129 -0.35 -21.25 14.27
CA PRO A 129 1.04 -21.11 14.70
C PRO A 129 1.37 -19.73 15.27
N LEU A 130 0.51 -18.72 15.08
CA LEU A 130 0.77 -17.35 15.51
C LEU A 130 -0.01 -17.00 16.77
N ASN A 131 0.68 -16.33 17.71
CA ASN A 131 0.05 -15.75 18.89
C ASN A 131 -0.68 -14.47 18.52
N LEU A 132 -2.02 -14.51 18.59
CA LEU A 132 -2.86 -13.36 18.33
C LEU A 132 -3.09 -12.53 19.59
N GLY A 133 -3.23 -11.21 19.44
CA GLY A 133 -3.60 -10.35 20.56
C GLY A 133 -3.80 -8.89 20.18
N PRO A 134 -4.39 -8.08 21.08
CA PRO A 134 -4.77 -6.69 20.78
C PRO A 134 -3.66 -5.66 21.02
N HIS A 135 -2.48 -6.07 21.49
CA HIS A 135 -1.42 -5.15 21.90
C HIS A 135 -0.47 -4.80 20.74
N LEU A 136 0.32 -3.73 20.94
CA LEU A 136 1.29 -3.28 19.95
C LEU A 136 2.27 -4.39 19.56
N GLY A 137 2.44 -4.60 18.25
CA GLY A 137 3.35 -5.61 17.69
C GLY A 137 2.77 -7.03 17.63
N GLN A 138 1.58 -7.27 18.21
CA GLN A 138 0.89 -8.55 18.10
C GLN A 138 0.12 -8.65 16.77
N PHE A 139 0.04 -9.86 16.23
CA PHE A 139 -0.83 -10.12 15.09
C PHE A 139 -2.29 -10.14 15.54
N THR A 140 -3.17 -9.60 14.70
CA THR A 140 -4.61 -9.62 14.90
C THR A 140 -5.27 -10.37 13.76
N ASP A 141 -6.32 -11.12 14.06
CA ASP A 141 -7.21 -11.64 13.03
C ASP A 141 -7.98 -10.47 12.39
N GLU A 142 -7.79 -10.24 11.08
CA GLU A 142 -8.44 -9.17 10.32
C GLU A 142 -9.93 -9.50 10.05
N HIS A 143 -10.27 -10.79 9.99
CA HIS A 143 -11.61 -11.26 9.66
C HIS A 143 -12.16 -12.23 10.72
N PRO A 144 -12.24 -11.83 12.01
CA PRO A 144 -12.56 -12.75 13.10
C PRO A 144 -13.95 -13.38 13.01
N LYS A 145 -14.87 -12.74 12.27
CA LYS A 145 -16.26 -13.19 12.07
C LYS A 145 -16.43 -14.08 10.83
N HIS A 146 -15.40 -14.26 10.03
CA HIS A 146 -15.46 -15.01 8.78
C HIS A 146 -14.39 -16.09 8.73
N ASP A 147 -14.66 -17.12 7.93
CA ASP A 147 -13.69 -18.09 7.48
C ASP A 147 -13.39 -17.83 6.00
N ILE A 148 -12.12 -17.84 5.64
CA ILE A 148 -11.69 -17.75 4.25
C ILE A 148 -11.85 -19.15 3.64
N ILE A 149 -12.76 -19.27 2.68
CA ILE A 149 -13.03 -20.53 1.96
C ILE A 149 -12.09 -20.67 0.77
N GLU A 150 -11.83 -19.57 0.07
CA GLU A 150 -11.01 -19.58 -1.13
C GLU A 150 -10.11 -18.34 -1.16
N TYR A 151 -8.85 -18.59 -1.51
CA TYR A 151 -7.83 -17.58 -1.74
C TYR A 151 -7.33 -17.70 -3.18
N VAL A 152 -7.29 -16.58 -3.89
CA VAL A 152 -6.75 -16.50 -5.26
C VAL A 152 -5.75 -15.36 -5.34
N SER A 153 -4.59 -15.62 -5.94
CA SER A 153 -3.52 -14.63 -6.10
C SER A 153 -3.15 -14.46 -7.57
N GLY A 154 -3.18 -13.22 -8.04
CA GLY A 154 -2.61 -12.85 -9.34
C GLY A 154 -1.17 -12.34 -9.23
N GLY A 155 -0.65 -12.19 -8.01
CA GLY A 155 0.70 -11.71 -7.74
C GLY A 155 0.76 -10.72 -6.59
N ALA A 156 1.85 -9.95 -6.54
CA ALA A 156 2.07 -8.98 -5.49
C ALA A 156 0.97 -7.90 -5.48
N LYS A 157 0.29 -7.74 -4.33
CA LYS A 157 -0.79 -6.76 -4.11
C LYS A 157 -2.00 -6.95 -5.04
N GLN A 158 -2.21 -8.19 -5.49
CA GLN A 158 -3.30 -8.60 -6.36
C GLN A 158 -3.87 -9.94 -5.88
N TYR A 159 -4.94 -9.91 -5.09
CA TYR A 159 -5.56 -11.11 -4.55
C TYR A 159 -7.07 -10.96 -4.33
N GLY A 160 -7.75 -12.10 -4.32
CA GLY A 160 -9.17 -12.24 -4.00
C GLY A 160 -9.37 -13.19 -2.82
N LEU A 161 -10.34 -12.90 -1.96
CA LEU A 161 -10.83 -13.77 -0.89
C LEU A 161 -12.32 -14.03 -1.08
N LYS A 162 -12.72 -15.30 -0.99
CA LYS A 162 -14.10 -15.71 -0.78
C LYS A 162 -14.25 -16.16 0.67
N MET A 163 -15.16 -15.53 1.39
CA MET A 163 -15.33 -15.72 2.81
C MET A 163 -16.76 -16.13 3.15
N LYS A 164 -16.93 -16.83 4.27
CA LYS A 164 -18.23 -17.16 4.86
C LYS A 164 -18.26 -16.77 6.31
N LYS A 165 -19.39 -16.25 6.76
CA LYS A 165 -19.58 -15.84 8.15
C LYS A 165 -19.76 -17.06 9.05
N LYS A 166 -18.97 -17.17 10.13
CA LYS A 166 -18.92 -18.31 11.06
C LYS A 166 -20.29 -18.70 11.65
N ASN A 167 -21.15 -17.71 11.88
CA ASN A 167 -22.43 -17.87 12.58
C ASN A 167 -23.67 -17.72 11.68
N SER A 168 -23.52 -17.69 10.35
CA SER A 168 -24.66 -17.61 9.44
C SER A 168 -25.07 -19.00 8.94
N GLN A 169 -26.34 -19.35 9.13
CA GLN A 169 -26.95 -20.56 8.54
C GLN A 169 -27.18 -20.39 7.03
N GLN A 170 -27.28 -19.16 6.54
CA GLN A 170 -27.35 -18.86 5.11
C GLN A 170 -25.96 -18.95 4.47
N ALA A 171 -25.90 -19.59 3.30
CA ALA A 171 -24.71 -19.73 2.47
C ALA A 171 -24.35 -18.44 1.71
N GLU A 172 -24.47 -17.28 2.37
CA GLU A 172 -24.04 -16.02 1.77
C GLU A 172 -22.52 -15.90 1.86
N HIS A 173 -21.91 -15.52 0.75
CA HIS A 173 -20.47 -15.37 0.61
C HIS A 173 -20.10 -13.91 0.50
N ASP A 174 -19.14 -13.49 1.31
CA ASP A 174 -18.51 -12.18 1.21
C ASP A 174 -17.26 -12.28 0.34
N TYR A 175 -17.05 -11.28 -0.51
CA TYR A 175 -15.90 -11.23 -1.41
C TYR A 175 -15.04 -10.02 -1.11
N ILE A 176 -13.72 -10.23 -1.05
CA ILE A 176 -12.73 -9.15 -1.03
C ILE A 176 -11.90 -9.28 -2.29
N LEU A 177 -11.74 -8.17 -3.01
CA LEU A 177 -10.81 -8.06 -4.12
C LEU A 177 -9.84 -6.92 -3.83
N LYS A 178 -8.54 -7.20 -3.93
CA LYS A 178 -7.47 -6.22 -3.81
C LYS A 178 -6.66 -6.24 -5.10
N VAL A 179 -6.73 -5.17 -5.89
CA VAL A 179 -5.92 -5.01 -7.10
C VAL A 179 -5.26 -3.64 -7.06
N ARG A 180 -3.94 -3.61 -6.80
CA ARG A 180 -3.19 -2.36 -6.75
C ARG A 180 -3.22 -1.65 -8.11
N GLY A 181 -3.52 -0.35 -8.08
CA GLY A 181 -3.57 0.50 -9.29
C GLY A 181 -4.97 0.64 -9.90
N MET A 182 -5.95 -0.13 -9.41
CA MET A 182 -7.33 -0.04 -9.86
C MET A 182 -8.26 0.42 -8.73
N THR A 183 -9.06 1.44 -9.01
CA THR A 183 -10.11 1.88 -8.10
C THR A 183 -11.35 1.02 -8.34
N LEU A 184 -11.77 0.23 -7.35
CA LEU A 184 -12.97 -0.61 -7.43
C LEU A 184 -14.23 0.24 -7.21
N ASN A 185 -14.55 1.07 -8.21
CA ASN A 185 -15.78 1.85 -8.25
C ASN A 185 -16.92 1.07 -8.94
N TYR A 186 -18.12 1.65 -8.93
CA TYR A 186 -19.29 1.03 -9.55
C TYR A 186 -19.08 0.69 -11.03
N ASP A 187 -18.41 1.56 -11.79
CA ASP A 187 -18.15 1.36 -13.22
C ASP A 187 -17.22 0.17 -13.47
N VAL A 188 -16.11 0.09 -12.72
CA VAL A 188 -15.14 -1.02 -12.83
C VAL A 188 -15.77 -2.35 -12.48
N ILE A 189 -16.64 -2.38 -11.46
CA ILE A 189 -17.29 -3.63 -11.02
C ILE A 189 -18.39 -4.05 -12.00
N ASN A 190 -19.28 -3.13 -12.39
CA ASN A 190 -20.50 -3.49 -13.12
C ASN A 190 -20.36 -3.38 -14.64
N ASN A 191 -19.62 -2.38 -15.15
CA ASN A 191 -19.48 -2.15 -16.58
C ASN A 191 -18.22 -2.81 -17.16
N GLN A 192 -17.11 -2.80 -16.40
CA GLN A 192 -15.86 -3.44 -16.83
C GLN A 192 -15.73 -4.88 -16.31
N GLY A 193 -16.62 -5.30 -15.41
CA GLY A 193 -16.74 -6.68 -14.96
C GLY A 193 -15.59 -7.16 -14.07
N LEU A 194 -14.85 -6.26 -13.41
CA LEU A 194 -13.78 -6.66 -12.47
C LEU A 194 -14.39 -7.03 -11.12
N CYS A 195 -14.61 -8.31 -10.91
CA CYS A 195 -15.12 -8.89 -9.68
C CYS A 195 -14.29 -10.13 -9.28
N TYR A 196 -14.61 -10.74 -8.14
CA TYR A 196 -13.88 -11.92 -7.66
C TYR A 196 -13.86 -13.06 -8.69
N GLU A 197 -15.00 -13.37 -9.29
CA GLU A 197 -15.14 -14.50 -10.22
C GLU A 197 -14.36 -14.27 -11.51
N THR A 198 -14.45 -13.08 -12.12
CA THR A 198 -13.70 -12.77 -13.34
C THR A 198 -12.20 -12.69 -13.06
N PHE A 199 -11.79 -12.11 -11.92
CA PHE A 199 -10.40 -12.12 -11.49
C PHE A 199 -9.86 -13.55 -11.35
N LYS A 200 -10.60 -14.42 -10.68
CA LYS A 200 -10.25 -15.84 -10.52
C LYS A 200 -10.09 -16.53 -11.87
N GLN A 201 -11.04 -16.35 -12.77
CA GLN A 201 -10.96 -16.93 -14.12
C GLN A 201 -9.71 -16.48 -14.86
N GLN A 202 -9.34 -15.20 -14.78
CA GLN A 202 -8.12 -14.70 -15.43
C GLN A 202 -6.86 -15.28 -14.80
N VAL A 203 -6.80 -15.40 -13.46
CA VAL A 203 -5.66 -16.03 -12.78
C VAL A 203 -5.51 -17.49 -13.20
N ILE A 204 -6.60 -18.26 -13.22
CA ILE A 204 -6.58 -19.68 -13.63
C ILE A 204 -6.21 -19.80 -15.11
N LYS A 205 -6.77 -18.94 -15.97
CA LYS A 205 -6.44 -18.89 -17.39
C LYS A 205 -4.95 -18.67 -17.55
N TYR A 206 -4.41 -17.60 -16.98
CA TYR A 206 -2.97 -17.28 -17.03
C TYR A 206 -2.10 -18.44 -16.52
N ALA A 207 -2.48 -19.10 -15.42
CA ALA A 207 -1.77 -20.25 -14.89
C ALA A 207 -1.76 -21.46 -15.84
N THR A 208 -2.80 -21.60 -16.68
CA THR A 208 -2.97 -22.71 -17.62
C THR A 208 -2.33 -22.40 -18.99
N THR A 209 -2.45 -21.17 -19.47
CA THR A 209 -2.03 -20.76 -20.83
C THR A 209 -0.70 -20.03 -20.87
N GLY A 210 -0.20 -19.50 -19.75
CA GLY A 210 0.97 -18.62 -19.69
C GLY A 210 0.78 -17.24 -20.35
N VAL A 211 -0.43 -16.97 -20.85
CA VAL A 211 -0.88 -15.74 -21.52
C VAL A 211 -2.23 -15.33 -20.96
#